data_AF-A0A2G2FAW2-F1
#
_entry.id   AF-A0A2G2FAW2-F1
#
_cell.length_a   1.000
_cell.length_b   1.000
_cell.length_c   1.000
_cell.angle_alpha   90.00
_cell.angle_beta   90.00
_cell.angle_gamma   90.00
#
_symmetry.space_group_name_H-M   'P 1'
#
loop_
_entity.id
_entity.type
_entity.pdbx_description
1 polymer ?
#
loop_
_entity_poly.entity_id
_entity_poly.type
_entity_poly.pdbx_seq_one_letter_code
_entity_poly.pdbx_strand_id
1 'polypeptide(L)'
;MFVVMLLFLNSIAGSEIVVILLFVLIFFGAKSIPGMSRTLGRGIRQIKDARADIENEIRKTSGDMRKDMNINRTIQETKDQFEKPLKDFSKDIDESTEDLRKRVEIKTKQAANLPNSISHNKIEKELEHKPKPQEEKSQEKSEESPNAEKK
;
A
#
# COMPACT_ATOMS: atom_id res chain seq x y z
N MET A 1 2.36 -1.15 -38.91
CA MET A 1 3.29 -1.62 -37.85
C MET A 1 4.75 -1.30 -38.18
N PHE A 2 5.24 -1.64 -39.38
CA PHE A 2 6.63 -1.36 -39.78
C PHE A 2 7.00 0.14 -39.74
N VAL A 3 6.13 1.02 -40.24
CA VAL A 3 6.35 2.48 -40.24
C VAL A 3 6.39 3.07 -38.81
N VAL A 4 5.57 2.55 -37.90
CA VAL A 4 5.55 2.98 -36.48
C VAL A 4 6.86 2.64 -35.78
N MET A 5 7.47 1.51 -36.12
CA MET A 5 8.77 1.11 -35.58
C MET A 5 9.90 2.03 -36.07
N LEU A 6 9.84 2.48 -37.32
CA LEU A 6 10.83 3.41 -37.89
C LEU A 6 10.71 4.82 -37.29
N LEU A 7 9.49 5.28 -36.97
CA LEU A 7 9.27 6.56 -36.30
C LEU A 7 9.91 6.61 -34.90
N PHE A 8 9.89 5.49 -34.16
CA PHE A 8 10.54 5.40 -32.84
C PHE A 8 12.08 5.49 -32.94
N LEU A 9 12.67 4.91 -33.99
CA LEU A 9 14.12 4.98 -34.23
C LEU A 9 14.59 6.35 -34.74
N ASN A 10 13.74 7.07 -35.48
CA ASN A 10 14.05 8.41 -36.00
C ASN A 10 13.77 9.53 -34.98
N SER A 11 13.08 9.21 -33.88
CA SER A 11 12.89 10.15 -32.76
C SER A 11 14.24 10.43 -32.09
N ILE A 12 14.37 11.62 -31.47
CA ILE A 12 15.61 12.08 -30.81
C ILE A 12 16.16 11.05 -29.81
N ALA A 13 15.28 10.33 -29.11
CA ALA A 13 15.66 9.28 -28.17
C ALA A 13 16.13 7.99 -28.86
N GLY A 14 15.58 7.67 -30.04
CA GLY A 14 15.96 6.49 -30.81
C GLY A 14 17.33 6.64 -31.47
N SER A 15 17.61 7.82 -32.03
CA SER A 15 18.90 8.11 -32.66
C SER A 15 20.04 8.18 -31.66
N GLU A 16 19.82 8.72 -30.46
CA GLU A 16 20.81 8.72 -29.37
C GLU A 16 21.21 7.30 -28.95
N ILE A 17 20.23 6.41 -28.80
CA ILE A 17 20.48 4.99 -28.49
C ILE A 17 21.35 4.33 -29.57
N VAL A 18 21.12 4.64 -30.85
CA VAL A 18 21.90 4.07 -31.95
C VAL A 18 23.36 4.55 -31.90
N VAL A 19 23.59 5.83 -31.60
CA VAL A 19 24.95 6.38 -31.46
C VAL A 19 25.68 5.72 -30.29
N ILE A 20 25.03 5.58 -29.12
CA ILE A 20 25.63 4.90 -27.96
C ILE A 20 25.94 3.45 -28.28
N LEU A 21 25.03 2.73 -28.94
CA LEU A 21 25.28 1.34 -29.36
C LEU A 21 26.44 1.24 -30.34
N LEU A 22 26.61 2.20 -31.26
CA LEU A 22 27.73 2.24 -32.19
C LEU A 22 29.05 2.46 -31.44
N PHE A 23 29.08 3.38 -30.48
CA PHE A 23 30.22 3.56 -29.58
C PHE A 23 30.55 2.26 -28.85
N VAL A 24 29.58 1.64 -28.18
CA VAL A 24 29.79 0.36 -27.50
C VAL A 24 30.29 -0.72 -28.47
N LEU A 25 29.80 -0.77 -29.70
CA LEU A 25 30.26 -1.72 -30.72
C LEU A 25 31.72 -1.49 -31.14
N ILE A 26 32.18 -0.24 -31.22
CA ILE A 26 33.57 0.09 -31.55
C ILE A 26 34.49 -0.28 -30.38
N PHE A 27 34.11 0.08 -29.15
CA PHE A 27 34.93 -0.15 -27.96
C PHE A 27 34.96 -1.63 -27.55
N PHE A 28 33.81 -2.31 -27.58
CA PHE A 28 33.70 -3.69 -27.13
C PHE A 28 33.76 -4.70 -28.29
N GLY A 29 33.43 -4.30 -29.51
CA GLY A 29 33.36 -5.20 -30.68
C GLY A 29 32.02 -5.92 -30.81
N ALA A 30 31.58 -6.17 -32.04
CA ALA A 30 30.30 -6.84 -32.34
C ALA A 30 30.19 -8.28 -31.80
N LYS A 31 31.32 -8.95 -31.53
CA LYS A 31 31.35 -10.32 -30.95
C LYS A 31 31.21 -10.34 -29.43
N SER A 32 31.52 -9.24 -28.75
CA SER A 32 31.57 -9.19 -27.28
C SER A 32 30.21 -9.06 -26.64
N ILE A 33 29.31 -8.21 -27.17
CA ILE A 33 27.94 -8.06 -26.64
C ILE A 33 27.19 -9.40 -26.64
N PRO A 34 27.16 -10.18 -27.75
CA PRO A 34 26.50 -11.47 -27.76
C PRO A 34 27.17 -12.53 -26.88
N GLY A 35 28.48 -12.45 -26.65
CA GLY A 35 29.21 -13.36 -25.77
C GLY A 35 28.92 -13.08 -24.28
N MET A 36 28.99 -11.80 -23.89
CA MET A 36 28.70 -11.33 -22.54
C MET A 36 27.23 -11.56 -22.17
N SER A 37 26.29 -11.29 -23.07
CA SER A 37 24.87 -11.53 -22.81
C SER A 37 24.54 -13.00 -22.60
N ARG A 38 25.17 -13.92 -23.34
CA ARG A 38 25.02 -15.37 -23.12
C ARG A 38 25.56 -15.81 -21.76
N THR A 39 26.68 -15.23 -21.34
CA THR A 39 27.30 -15.55 -20.04
C THR A 39 26.47 -15.01 -18.89
N LEU A 40 26.05 -13.75 -18.96
CA LEU A 40 25.14 -13.13 -18.00
C LEU A 40 23.79 -13.85 -17.94
N GLY A 41 23.23 -14.22 -19.09
CA GLY A 41 21.97 -14.98 -19.17
C GLY A 41 22.08 -16.36 -18.51
N ARG A 42 23.20 -17.06 -18.70
CA ARG A 42 23.49 -18.32 -17.99
C ARG A 42 23.66 -18.09 -16.48
N GLY A 43 24.35 -17.03 -16.07
CA GLY A 43 24.52 -16.67 -14.66
C GLY A 43 23.19 -16.35 -13.97
N ILE A 44 22.35 -15.52 -14.59
CA ILE A 44 21.00 -15.19 -14.08
C ILE A 44 20.15 -16.47 -13.97
N ARG A 45 20.23 -17.37 -14.96
CA ARG A 45 19.53 -18.65 -14.92
C ARG A 45 19.99 -19.52 -13.74
N GLN A 46 21.30 -19.67 -13.54
CA GLN A 46 21.84 -20.43 -12.41
C GLN A 46 21.41 -19.84 -11.05
N ILE A 47 21.40 -18.51 -10.92
CA ILE A 47 20.92 -17.83 -9.71
C ILE A 47 19.43 -18.11 -9.50
N LYS A 48 18.61 -18.08 -10.56
CA LYS A 48 17.19 -18.38 -10.47
C LYS A 48 16.94 -19.83 -10.06
N ASP A 49 17.66 -20.77 -10.66
CA ASP A 49 17.53 -22.20 -10.38
C ASP A 49 17.93 -22.49 -8.93
N ALA A 50 19.07 -21.98 -8.47
CA ALA A 50 19.50 -22.11 -7.08
C ALA A 50 18.51 -21.48 -6.08
N ARG A 51 17.92 -20.32 -6.41
CA ARG A 51 16.88 -19.70 -5.58
C ARG A 51 15.62 -20.56 -5.51
N ALA A 52 15.21 -21.19 -6.62
CA ALA A 52 14.04 -22.06 -6.65
C ALA A 52 14.27 -23.32 -5.80
N ASP A 53 15.47 -23.90 -5.84
CA ASP A 53 15.82 -25.05 -4.99
C ASP A 53 15.77 -24.68 -3.50
N ILE A 54 16.34 -23.53 -3.12
CA ILE A 54 16.27 -22.99 -1.75
C ILE A 54 14.82 -22.74 -1.33
N GLU A 55 14.00 -22.12 -2.19
CA GLU A 55 12.60 -21.86 -1.89
C GLU A 55 11.83 -23.17 -1.66
N ASN A 56 12.06 -24.18 -2.50
CA ASN A 56 11.45 -25.49 -2.38
C ASN A 56 11.88 -26.22 -1.10
N GLU A 57 13.15 -26.11 -0.71
CA GLU A 57 13.66 -26.68 0.53
C GLU A 57 13.09 -25.98 1.78
N ILE A 58 12.98 -24.65 1.75
CA ILE A 58 12.33 -23.87 2.82
C ILE A 58 10.85 -24.26 2.94
N ARG A 59 10.14 -24.40 1.80
CA ARG A 59 8.73 -24.81 1.79
C ARG A 59 8.53 -26.23 2.29
N LYS A 60 9.39 -27.18 1.90
CA LYS A 60 9.37 -28.56 2.40
C LYS A 60 9.68 -28.60 3.89
N THR A 61 10.77 -27.97 4.33
CA THR A 61 11.14 -27.91 5.75
C THR A 61 10.04 -27.26 6.59
N SER A 62 9.42 -26.17 6.11
CA SER A 62 8.32 -25.51 6.82
C SER A 62 7.03 -26.33 6.81
N GLY A 63 6.77 -27.09 5.75
CA GLY A 63 5.62 -27.99 5.62
C GLY A 63 5.75 -29.26 6.46
N ASP A 64 6.93 -29.85 6.48
CA ASP A 64 7.25 -31.08 7.21
C ASP A 64 7.42 -30.79 8.72
N MET A 65 8.02 -29.67 9.12
CA MET A 65 8.01 -29.20 10.53
C MET A 65 6.60 -28.94 11.07
N ARG A 66 5.65 -28.54 10.21
CA ARG A 66 4.23 -28.41 10.58
C ARG A 66 3.48 -29.73 10.65
N LYS A 67 4.01 -30.79 10.02
CA LYS A 67 3.37 -32.11 9.92
C LYS A 67 3.88 -33.09 10.97
N ASP A 68 5.15 -32.99 11.36
CA ASP A 68 5.79 -33.91 12.31
C ASP A 68 5.64 -33.51 13.78
N MET A 69 5.30 -32.24 14.07
CA MET A 69 4.76 -31.90 15.38
C MET A 69 3.24 -32.08 15.34
N ASN A 70 2.70 -32.79 16.33
CA ASN A 70 1.29 -32.86 16.69
C ASN A 70 0.75 -31.48 17.12
N ILE A 71 0.96 -30.43 16.32
CA ILE A 71 0.64 -29.03 16.58
C ILE A 71 -0.84 -28.86 16.86
N ASN A 72 -1.72 -29.61 16.19
CA ASN A 72 -3.16 -29.55 16.49
C ASN A 72 -3.49 -30.10 17.89
N ARG A 73 -2.76 -31.09 18.39
CA ARG A 73 -2.95 -31.63 19.74
C ARG A 73 -2.36 -30.71 20.79
N THR A 74 -1.13 -30.22 20.58
CA THR A 74 -0.47 -29.26 21.47
C THR A 74 -1.21 -27.92 21.52
N ILE A 75 -1.75 -27.43 20.40
CA ILE A 75 -2.57 -26.21 20.37
C ILE A 75 -3.89 -26.42 21.10
N GLN A 76 -4.56 -27.58 20.97
CA GLN A 76 -5.78 -27.84 21.75
C GLN A 76 -5.51 -28.00 23.24
N GLU A 77 -4.45 -28.72 23.63
CA GLU A 77 -4.06 -28.87 25.03
C GLU A 77 -3.66 -27.51 25.65
N THR A 78 -2.98 -26.65 24.90
CA THR A 78 -2.64 -25.29 25.34
C THR A 78 -3.90 -24.42 25.43
N LYS A 79 -4.80 -24.51 24.45
CA LYS A 79 -6.05 -23.76 24.47
C LYS A 79 -6.89 -24.11 25.69
N ASP A 80 -7.05 -25.39 26.01
CA ASP A 80 -7.83 -25.82 27.17
C ASP A 80 -7.22 -25.38 28.52
N GLN A 81 -5.88 -25.32 28.61
CA GLN A 81 -5.18 -24.86 29.82
C GLN A 81 -5.26 -23.34 30.01
N PHE A 82 -5.31 -22.55 28.93
CA PHE A 82 -5.43 -21.09 29.00
C PHE A 82 -6.89 -20.60 29.02
N GLU A 83 -7.83 -21.34 28.39
CA GLU A 83 -9.23 -20.92 28.25
C GLU A 83 -9.99 -21.02 29.58
N LYS A 84 -9.71 -22.02 30.42
CA LYS A 84 -10.39 -22.16 31.73
C LYS A 84 -10.11 -21.00 32.70
N PRO A 85 -8.84 -20.63 32.98
CA PRO A 85 -8.55 -19.49 33.85
C PRO A 85 -9.09 -18.17 33.30
N LEU A 86 -9.04 -17.97 31.97
CA LEU A 86 -9.59 -16.78 31.33
C LEU A 86 -11.11 -16.71 31.46
N LYS A 87 -11.80 -17.84 31.27
CA LYS A 87 -13.25 -17.92 31.40
C LYS A 87 -13.71 -17.70 32.85
N ASP A 88 -12.99 -18.25 33.82
CA ASP A 88 -13.26 -18.03 35.24
C ASP A 88 -13.01 -16.57 35.63
N PHE A 89 -11.91 -15.98 35.16
CA PHE A 89 -11.64 -14.55 35.34
C PHE A 89 -12.69 -13.65 34.67
N SER A 90 -13.11 -13.95 33.44
CA SER A 90 -14.19 -13.22 32.76
C SER A 90 -15.49 -13.30 33.56
N LYS A 91 -15.81 -14.47 34.11
CA LYS A 91 -16.99 -14.67 34.94
C LYS A 91 -16.93 -13.83 36.22
N ASP A 92 -15.77 -13.79 36.89
CA ASP A 92 -15.57 -12.99 38.12
C ASP A 92 -15.65 -11.47 37.85
N ILE A 93 -15.14 -11.01 36.70
CA ILE A 93 -15.26 -9.63 36.22
C ILE A 93 -16.72 -9.28 35.94
N ASP A 94 -17.45 -10.15 35.24
CA ASP A 94 -18.86 -9.92 34.89
C ASP A 94 -19.74 -9.87 36.15
N GLU A 95 -19.48 -10.74 37.12
CA GLU A 95 -20.18 -10.74 38.41
C GLU A 95 -19.90 -9.46 39.21
N SER A 96 -18.63 -9.06 39.29
CA SER A 96 -18.22 -7.82 39.96
C SER A 96 -18.78 -6.57 39.27
N THR A 97 -18.83 -6.55 37.95
CA THR A 97 -19.33 -5.40 37.17
C THR A 97 -20.85 -5.28 37.24
N GLU A 98 -21.59 -6.38 37.30
CA GLU A 98 -23.04 -6.36 37.52
C GLU A 98 -23.42 -5.87 38.92
N ASP A 99 -22.64 -6.23 39.95
CA ASP A 99 -22.83 -5.69 41.29
C ASP A 99 -22.50 -4.20 41.39
N LEU A 100 -21.45 -3.76 40.69
CA LEU A 100 -21.14 -2.34 40.54
C LEU A 100 -22.23 -1.61 39.77
N ARG A 101 -22.75 -2.17 38.67
CA ARG A 101 -23.84 -1.61 37.87
C ARG A 101 -25.10 -1.40 38.71
N LYS A 102 -25.50 -2.40 39.50
CA LYS A 102 -26.63 -2.28 40.44
C LYS A 102 -26.40 -1.18 41.47
N ARG A 103 -25.18 -1.04 42.01
CA ARG A 103 -24.84 0.02 42.98
C ARG A 103 -24.78 1.41 42.33
N VAL A 104 -24.30 1.51 41.10
CA VAL A 104 -24.23 2.74 40.31
C VAL A 104 -25.64 3.20 39.94
N GLU A 105 -26.53 2.30 39.52
CA GLU A 105 -27.95 2.61 39.24
C GLU A 105 -28.72 3.11 40.48
N ILE A 106 -28.32 2.72 41.69
CA ILE A 106 -28.93 3.19 42.95
C ILE A 106 -28.40 4.57 43.34
N LYS A 107 -27.12 4.88 43.07
CA LYS A 107 -26.53 6.21 43.37
C LYS A 107 -26.88 7.29 42.33
N THR A 108 -27.04 6.96 41.06
CA THR A 108 -27.44 7.94 40.03
C THR A 108 -28.88 8.43 40.18
N LYS A 109 -29.77 7.67 40.84
CA LYS A 109 -31.14 8.12 41.15
C LYS A 109 -31.22 9.14 42.30
N GLN A 110 -30.16 9.33 43.11
CA GLN A 110 -30.14 10.32 44.20
C GLN A 110 -29.26 11.56 43.94
N ALA A 111 -28.38 11.56 42.94
CA ALA A 111 -27.52 12.71 42.62
C ALA A 111 -28.13 13.69 41.58
N ALA A 112 -29.41 13.57 41.24
CA ALA A 112 -30.07 14.33 40.17
C ALA A 112 -30.67 15.70 40.63
N ASN A 113 -30.08 16.38 41.62
CA ASN A 113 -30.49 17.74 42.00
C ASN A 113 -29.30 18.61 42.45
N LEU A 114 -28.57 19.20 41.50
CA LEU A 114 -28.17 20.63 41.54
C LEU A 114 -27.71 21.12 40.14
N PRO A 115 -28.08 22.35 39.70
CA PRO A 115 -27.85 22.83 38.35
C PRO A 115 -26.50 23.55 38.12
N ASN A 116 -26.00 23.42 36.87
CA ASN A 116 -25.13 24.31 36.08
C ASN A 116 -23.80 24.86 36.65
N SER A 117 -22.69 24.55 35.95
CA SER A 117 -21.78 25.55 35.36
C SER A 117 -20.66 24.93 34.47
N ILE A 118 -20.92 24.89 33.17
CA ILE A 118 -20.10 25.37 32.03
C ILE A 118 -18.55 25.15 31.98
N SER A 119 -18.14 24.58 30.81
CA SER A 119 -16.91 24.77 29.99
C SER A 119 -15.60 24.04 30.36
N HIS A 120 -14.86 23.44 29.42
CA HIS A 120 -14.44 24.02 28.12
C HIS A 120 -14.18 23.01 26.99
N ASN A 121 -14.49 23.51 25.78
CA ASN A 121 -13.82 23.36 24.47
C ASN A 121 -13.80 21.99 23.76
N LYS A 122 -14.58 21.83 22.68
CA LYS A 122 -14.27 22.26 21.29
C LYS A 122 -13.22 21.35 20.63
N ILE A 123 -13.70 20.25 20.04
CA ILE A 123 -13.10 19.71 18.81
C ILE A 123 -14.23 19.66 17.79
N GLU A 124 -14.16 20.65 16.94
CA GLU A 124 -14.99 20.94 15.78
C GLU A 124 -14.87 19.78 14.79
N LYS A 125 -15.97 19.05 14.59
CA LYS A 125 -16.27 18.42 13.31
C LYS A 125 -16.50 19.56 12.31
N GLU A 126 -15.58 19.78 11.39
CA GLU A 126 -15.84 20.45 10.12
C GLU A 126 -14.61 20.27 9.22
N LEU A 127 -14.59 19.25 8.35
CA LEU A 127 -13.77 19.19 7.13
C LEU A 127 -14.14 17.95 6.30
N GLU A 128 -15.43 17.82 5.98
CA GLU A 128 -15.82 17.06 4.79
C GLU A 128 -17.05 17.71 4.13
N HIS A 129 -16.83 18.88 3.52
CA HIS A 129 -17.72 19.38 2.49
C HIS A 129 -16.97 20.30 1.53
N LYS A 130 -16.66 19.78 0.34
CA LYS A 130 -16.13 20.57 -0.77
C LYS A 130 -17.24 20.78 -1.79
N PRO A 131 -17.90 21.95 -1.85
CA PRO A 131 -18.71 22.32 -3.00
C PRO A 131 -17.81 22.93 -4.10
N LYS A 132 -18.10 22.59 -5.36
CA LYS A 132 -17.86 23.47 -6.53
C LYS A 132 -19.09 24.40 -6.62
N PRO A 133 -18.97 25.70 -6.96
CA PRO A 133 -19.05 26.21 -8.36
C PRO A 133 -18.19 27.49 -8.60
N GLN A 134 -17.62 27.75 -9.80
CA GLN A 134 -18.11 28.61 -10.92
C GLN A 134 -18.45 30.08 -10.61
N GLU A 135 -18.20 30.94 -11.63
CA GLU A 135 -18.36 32.43 -11.77
C GLU A 135 -17.10 33.27 -11.43
N GLU A 136 -16.65 34.29 -12.17
CA GLU A 136 -17.24 35.08 -13.27
C GLU A 136 -16.14 35.87 -14.04
N LYS A 137 -16.51 36.37 -15.22
CA LYS A 137 -15.78 37.26 -16.15
C LYS A 137 -15.51 38.66 -15.57
N SER A 138 -14.48 39.34 -16.10
CA SER A 138 -14.42 40.77 -16.52
C SER A 138 -13.02 41.00 -17.12
N GLN A 139 -12.78 41.15 -18.43
CA GLN A 139 -12.98 42.29 -19.35
C GLN A 139 -12.35 43.64 -18.94
N GLU A 140 -11.34 44.08 -19.69
CA GLU A 140 -11.08 45.46 -20.21
C GLU A 140 -9.81 45.36 -21.11
N LYS A 141 -9.74 45.63 -22.43
CA LYS A 141 -10.20 46.65 -23.41
C LYS A 141 -9.19 47.80 -23.63
N SER A 142 -8.58 47.80 -24.82
CA SER A 142 -8.10 48.97 -25.60
C SER A 142 -7.81 48.45 -27.03
N GLU A 143 -8.71 48.65 -28.01
CA GLU A 143 -8.67 49.72 -29.04
C GLU A 143 -7.47 49.52 -30.00
N GLU A 144 -7.60 49.39 -31.33
CA GLU A 144 -8.26 50.27 -32.30
C GLU A 144 -8.31 49.58 -33.70
N SER A 145 -9.39 49.81 -34.46
CA SER A 145 -9.63 49.33 -35.86
C SER A 145 -8.94 50.26 -36.90
N PRO A 146 -9.28 50.31 -38.23
CA PRO A 146 -9.81 49.34 -39.21
C PRO A 146 -9.01 49.36 -40.56
N ASN A 147 -9.12 48.33 -41.42
CA ASN A 147 -9.26 48.45 -42.90
C ASN A 147 -9.38 47.04 -43.51
N ALA A 148 -10.50 46.66 -44.10
CA ALA A 148 -10.88 46.83 -45.52
C ALA A 148 -10.30 45.76 -46.47
N GLU A 149 -11.26 45.10 -47.16
CA GLU A 149 -11.22 44.81 -48.59
C GLU A 149 -10.38 43.62 -49.13
N LYS A 150 -11.07 42.48 -49.36
CA LYS A 150 -11.22 41.82 -50.69
C LYS A 150 -11.75 40.39 -50.56
N LYS A 151 -13.04 40.19 -50.81
CA LYS A 151 -13.60 39.40 -51.92
C LYS A 151 -15.11 39.34 -51.86
#